data_AF-A0A3P5XCV5-F1
#
_entry.id   AF-A0A3P5XCV5-F1
#
_cell.length_a   1.000
_cell.length_b   1.000
_cell.length_c   1.000
_cell.angle_alpha   90.00
_cell.angle_beta   90.00
_cell.angle_gamma   90.00
#
_symmetry.space_group_name_H-M   'P 1'
#
loop_
_entity.id
_entity.type
_entity.pdbx_description
1 polymer ?
#
loop_
_entity_poly.entity_id
_entity_poly.type
_entity_poly.pdbx_seq_one_letter_code
_entity_poly.pdbx_strand_id
1 'polypeptide(L)'
;MSLSSAAALLGVHREQVLEELQRDGTTVSLDQPEGWQIFGFADVKEALARLNNGLERGAFCAALSLSARQFAELEHDGLVVVGQSGRFDPLAAQDLVDGLLVGAEPVYVAMHDWCSLSEAAKRLRLSLPQLIGDIQRGRFLRIGKYVPKTGFASVLVNLGHLGQEDEAISMEAFAAGLGLRTTELVTFYRRNDLPHRRVKGPRGGAQSRLSTGDRKAFLENYISFRSLGVRAGLAWDVLTARLEDEGIAPVKGSARIYDRAAVAYILE
;
A
#
# COMPACT_ATOMS: atom_id res chain seq x y z
N MET A 1 -3.91 -0.88 15.43
CA MET A 1 -5.35 -1.12 15.63
C MET A 1 -5.70 -0.80 17.08
N SER A 2 -6.90 -0.26 17.38
CA SER A 2 -7.37 -0.09 18.76
C SER A 2 -8.31 -1.22 19.20
N LEU A 3 -8.56 -1.36 20.51
CA LEU A 3 -9.52 -2.36 21.04
C LEU A 3 -10.90 -2.26 20.36
N SER A 4 -11.43 -1.04 20.20
CA SER A 4 -12.74 -0.84 19.57
C SER A 4 -12.73 -1.13 18.07
N SER A 5 -11.60 -0.88 17.40
CA SER A 5 -11.44 -1.29 16.00
C SER A 5 -11.41 -2.82 15.88
N ALA A 6 -10.74 -3.52 16.79
CA ALA A 6 -10.72 -4.98 16.83
C ALA A 6 -12.09 -5.58 17.16
N ALA A 7 -12.80 -4.99 18.12
CA ALA A 7 -14.16 -5.40 18.50
C ALA A 7 -15.14 -5.22 17.34
N ALA A 8 -15.11 -4.07 16.67
CA ALA A 8 -15.90 -3.81 15.48
C ALA A 8 -15.54 -4.74 14.32
N LEU A 9 -14.25 -5.05 14.14
CA LEU A 9 -13.78 -5.98 13.12
C LEU A 9 -14.32 -7.40 13.32
N LEU A 10 -14.42 -7.86 14.58
CA LEU A 10 -14.86 -9.21 14.92
C LEU A 10 -16.37 -9.31 15.22
N GLY A 11 -17.07 -8.19 15.36
CA GLY A 11 -18.46 -8.17 15.77
C GLY A 11 -18.69 -8.66 17.21
N VAL A 12 -17.71 -8.41 18.09
CA VAL A 12 -17.73 -8.81 19.51
C VAL A 12 -17.65 -7.58 20.41
N HIS A 13 -17.84 -7.77 21.72
CA HIS A 13 -17.68 -6.69 22.69
C HIS A 13 -16.20 -6.39 22.95
N ARG A 14 -15.90 -5.14 23.29
CA ARG A 14 -14.55 -4.66 23.57
C ARG A 14 -13.90 -5.43 24.71
N GLU A 15 -14.67 -5.73 25.74
CA GLU A 15 -14.24 -6.46 26.93
C GLU A 15 -13.74 -7.86 26.56
N GLN A 16 -14.40 -8.54 25.62
CA GLN A 16 -13.98 -9.86 25.15
C GLN A 16 -12.62 -9.79 24.44
N VAL A 17 -12.38 -8.74 23.65
CA VAL A 17 -11.07 -8.50 23.01
C VAL A 17 -10.00 -8.26 24.07
N LEU A 18 -10.28 -7.40 25.06
CA LEU A 18 -9.33 -7.12 26.12
C LEU A 18 -8.96 -8.38 26.92
N GLU A 19 -9.96 -9.17 27.33
CA GLU A 19 -9.76 -10.42 28.07
C GLU A 19 -8.89 -11.41 27.28
N GLU A 20 -9.14 -11.53 25.97
CA GLU A 20 -8.39 -12.46 25.13
C GLU A 20 -6.95 -12.01 24.89
N LEU A 21 -6.73 -10.71 24.68
CA LEU A 21 -5.38 -10.14 24.58
C LEU A 21 -4.59 -10.32 25.87
N GLN A 22 -5.22 -10.11 27.03
CA GLN A 22 -4.61 -10.34 28.34
C GLN A 22 -4.28 -11.83 28.56
N ARG A 23 -5.17 -12.74 28.15
CA ARG A 23 -4.93 -14.19 28.19
C ARG A 23 -3.72 -14.59 27.33
N ASP A 24 -3.52 -13.93 26.20
CA ASP A 24 -2.37 -14.14 25.32
C ASP A 24 -1.07 -13.47 25.80
N GLY A 25 -1.11 -12.74 26.93
CA GLY A 25 0.04 -12.02 27.47
C GLY A 25 0.30 -10.67 26.81
N THR A 26 -0.61 -10.16 25.98
CA THR A 26 -0.52 -8.82 25.39
C THR A 26 -0.93 -7.77 26.42
N THR A 27 0.02 -6.90 26.79
CA THR A 27 -0.25 -5.77 27.70
C THR A 27 -0.93 -4.63 26.95
N VAL A 28 -2.18 -4.35 27.29
CA VAL A 28 -2.91 -3.18 26.78
C VAL A 28 -3.00 -2.11 27.87
N SER A 29 -2.40 -0.95 27.64
CA SER A 29 -2.44 0.18 28.58
C SER A 29 -3.83 0.81 28.60
N LEU A 30 -4.63 0.52 29.64
CA LEU A 30 -5.97 1.08 29.79
C LEU A 30 -6.00 2.54 30.26
N ASP A 31 -4.87 3.05 30.75
CA ASP A 31 -4.73 4.41 31.29
C ASP A 31 -4.72 5.49 30.20
N GLN A 32 -4.67 5.10 28.93
CA GLN A 32 -4.71 6.02 27.81
C GLN A 32 -6.11 6.14 27.22
N PRO A 33 -6.47 7.29 26.61
CA PRO A 33 -7.71 7.42 25.85
C PRO A 33 -7.82 6.33 24.78
N GLU A 34 -9.03 5.89 24.47
CA GLU A 34 -9.31 4.74 23.58
C GLU A 34 -8.57 4.78 22.23
N GLY A 35 -8.40 5.96 21.63
CA GLY A 35 -7.67 6.14 20.37
C GLY A 35 -6.15 5.98 20.47
N TRP A 36 -5.61 5.88 21.68
CA TRP A 36 -4.18 5.76 21.99
C TRP A 36 -3.80 4.34 22.44
N GLN A 37 -4.80 3.49 22.72
CA GLN A 37 -4.63 2.06 23.02
C GLN A 37 -4.38 1.27 21.72
N ILE A 38 -3.26 1.53 21.06
CA ILE A 38 -2.94 0.99 19.73
C ILE A 38 -1.95 -0.19 19.85
N PHE A 39 -2.25 -1.30 19.16
CA PHE A 39 -1.37 -2.46 19.00
C PHE A 39 -1.26 -2.86 17.51
N GLY A 40 -0.19 -3.57 17.13
CA GLY A 40 -0.03 -4.12 15.79
C GLY A 40 -1.02 -5.25 15.54
N PHE A 41 -1.66 -5.29 14.37
CA PHE A 41 -2.62 -6.36 14.05
C PHE A 41 -1.92 -7.72 13.95
N ALA A 42 -0.75 -7.77 13.31
CA ALA A 42 0.06 -8.98 13.20
C ALA A 42 0.41 -9.57 14.56
N ASP A 43 0.75 -8.72 15.53
CA ASP A 43 1.19 -9.13 16.88
C ASP A 43 0.08 -9.81 17.69
N VAL A 44 -1.18 -9.49 17.42
CA VAL A 44 -2.33 -9.99 18.20
C VAL A 44 -3.24 -10.93 17.40
N LYS A 45 -2.87 -11.27 16.17
CA LYS A 45 -3.73 -11.99 15.23
C LYS A 45 -4.17 -13.34 15.78
N GLU A 46 -3.27 -14.09 16.41
CA GLU A 46 -3.58 -15.39 16.99
C GLU A 46 -4.58 -15.29 18.14
N ALA A 47 -4.47 -14.27 18.99
CA ALA A 47 -5.44 -13.98 20.03
C ALA A 47 -6.82 -13.65 19.44
N LEU A 48 -6.86 -12.76 18.45
CA LEU A 48 -8.11 -12.38 17.79
C LEU A 48 -8.76 -13.54 17.04
N ALA A 49 -7.98 -14.48 16.50
CA ALA A 49 -8.49 -15.67 15.82
C ALA A 49 -9.35 -16.55 16.73
N ARG A 50 -9.08 -16.56 18.05
CA ARG A 50 -9.87 -17.33 19.03
C ARG A 50 -11.24 -16.72 19.30
N LEU A 51 -11.43 -15.44 18.99
CA LEU A 51 -12.73 -14.75 19.05
C LEU A 51 -13.47 -14.75 17.71
N ASN A 52 -12.80 -15.16 16.64
CA ASN A 52 -13.33 -15.05 15.28
C ASN A 52 -14.37 -16.14 14.99
N ASN A 53 -15.64 -15.76 15.06
CA ASN A 53 -16.78 -16.62 14.68
C ASN A 53 -17.28 -16.34 13.24
N GLY A 54 -16.56 -15.52 12.48
CA GLY A 54 -16.99 -14.99 11.20
C GLY A 54 -18.17 -14.04 11.29
N LEU A 55 -18.36 -13.25 10.25
CA LEU A 55 -19.42 -12.24 10.15
C LEU A 55 -20.42 -12.58 9.05
N GLU A 56 -21.67 -12.18 9.28
CA GLU A 56 -22.65 -12.09 8.20
C GLU A 56 -22.29 -10.95 7.25
N ARG A 57 -22.76 -11.03 6.00
CA ARG A 57 -22.43 -10.07 4.93
C ARG A 57 -22.56 -8.61 5.38
N GLY A 58 -23.65 -8.23 6.03
CA GLY A 58 -23.90 -6.85 6.46
C GLY A 58 -22.88 -6.36 7.49
N ALA A 59 -22.60 -7.18 8.51
CA ALA A 59 -21.62 -6.88 9.54
C ALA A 59 -20.20 -6.85 8.96
N PHE A 60 -19.86 -7.78 8.07
CA PHE A 60 -18.58 -7.82 7.37
C PHE A 60 -18.33 -6.55 6.55
N CYS A 61 -19.32 -6.13 5.76
CA CYS A 61 -19.24 -4.89 4.98
C CYS A 61 -19.03 -3.67 5.87
N ALA A 62 -19.75 -3.57 6.98
CA ALA A 62 -19.60 -2.46 7.93
C ALA A 62 -18.20 -2.45 8.57
N ALA A 63 -17.73 -3.60 9.05
CA ALA A 63 -16.43 -3.77 9.68
C ALA A 63 -15.27 -3.33 8.77
N LEU A 64 -15.34 -3.66 7.48
CA LEU A 64 -14.26 -3.37 6.52
C LEU A 64 -14.50 -2.16 5.63
N SER A 65 -15.54 -1.38 5.93
CA SER A 65 -15.92 -0.19 5.16
C SER A 65 -16.12 -0.48 3.66
N LEU A 66 -16.82 -1.57 3.35
CA LEU A 66 -17.18 -1.98 2.00
C LEU A 66 -18.63 -1.63 1.69
N SER A 67 -18.89 -1.12 0.48
CA SER A 67 -20.23 -1.11 -0.08
C SER A 67 -20.65 -2.50 -0.55
N ALA A 68 -21.96 -2.75 -0.65
CA ALA A 68 -22.50 -4.02 -1.15
C ALA A 68 -21.96 -4.40 -2.55
N ARG A 69 -21.74 -3.40 -3.41
CA ARG A 69 -21.14 -3.61 -4.74
C ARG A 69 -19.68 -4.07 -4.64
N GLN A 70 -18.86 -3.36 -3.87
CA GLN A 70 -17.45 -3.74 -3.69
C GLN A 70 -17.34 -5.14 -3.09
N PHE A 71 -18.16 -5.44 -2.09
CA PHE A 71 -18.24 -6.77 -1.51
C PHE A 71 -18.53 -7.84 -2.56
N ALA A 72 -19.55 -7.64 -3.41
CA ALA A 72 -19.89 -8.61 -4.46
C ALA A 72 -18.76 -8.80 -5.48
N GLU A 73 -18.05 -7.73 -5.85
CA GLU A 73 -16.88 -7.83 -6.73
C GLU A 73 -15.75 -8.65 -6.08
N LEU A 74 -15.47 -8.44 -4.79
CA LEU A 74 -14.42 -9.17 -4.06
C LEU A 74 -14.81 -10.63 -3.78
N GLU A 75 -16.07 -10.89 -3.46
CA GLU A 75 -16.62 -12.25 -3.25
C GLU A 75 -16.52 -13.06 -4.54
N HIS A 76 -16.89 -12.46 -5.68
CA HIS A 76 -16.83 -13.13 -6.98
C HIS A 76 -15.41 -13.54 -7.38
N ASP A 77 -14.41 -12.72 -7.05
CA ASP A 77 -12.99 -12.97 -7.36
C ASP A 77 -12.27 -13.79 -6.26
N GLY A 78 -12.98 -14.22 -5.23
CA GLY A 78 -12.41 -15.03 -4.14
C GLY A 78 -11.49 -14.28 -3.17
N LEU A 79 -11.49 -12.94 -3.20
CA LEU A 79 -10.71 -12.10 -2.28
C LEU A 79 -11.35 -11.96 -0.89
N VAL A 80 -12.62 -12.36 -0.76
CA VAL A 80 -13.32 -12.47 0.51
C VAL A 80 -13.64 -13.94 0.75
N VAL A 81 -13.17 -14.49 1.86
CA VAL A 81 -13.23 -15.92 2.16
C VAL A 81 -14.43 -16.22 3.07
N VAL A 82 -15.23 -17.21 2.67
CA VAL A 82 -16.25 -17.82 3.52
C VAL A 82 -15.60 -18.92 4.35
N GLY A 83 -15.70 -18.82 5.67
CA GLY A 83 -15.27 -19.86 6.59
C GLY A 83 -16.21 -21.07 6.59
N GLN A 84 -15.82 -22.12 7.31
CA GLN A 84 -16.59 -23.38 7.36
C GLN A 84 -18.02 -23.21 7.90
N SER A 85 -18.28 -22.16 8.69
CA SER A 85 -19.59 -21.81 9.23
C SER A 85 -20.53 -21.13 8.21
N GLY A 86 -20.08 -20.91 6.97
CA GLY A 86 -20.82 -20.13 5.98
C GLY A 86 -20.76 -18.61 6.23
N ARG A 87 -19.95 -18.16 7.19
CA ARG A 87 -19.75 -16.74 7.55
C ARG A 87 -18.41 -16.24 7.03
N PHE A 88 -18.30 -14.95 6.75
CA PHE A 88 -17.11 -14.34 6.18
C PHE A 88 -16.03 -14.10 7.22
N ASP A 89 -14.76 -14.34 6.88
CA ASP A 89 -13.64 -14.17 7.80
C ASP A 89 -13.11 -12.71 7.77
N PRO A 90 -13.38 -11.88 8.80
CA PRO A 90 -12.90 -10.52 8.85
C PRO A 90 -11.37 -10.42 9.06
N LEU A 91 -10.73 -11.41 9.67
CA LEU A 91 -9.28 -11.38 9.90
C LEU A 91 -8.51 -11.59 8.60
N ALA A 92 -8.94 -12.56 7.78
CA ALA A 92 -8.35 -12.78 6.46
C ALA A 92 -8.46 -11.53 5.56
N ALA A 93 -9.58 -10.82 5.65
CA ALA A 93 -9.77 -9.61 4.86
C ALA A 93 -9.03 -8.39 5.46
N GLN A 94 -8.80 -8.35 6.78
CA GLN A 94 -7.90 -7.38 7.39
C GLN A 94 -6.43 -7.63 7.00
N ASP A 95 -5.99 -8.90 6.91
CA ASP A 95 -4.67 -9.25 6.36
C ASP A 95 -4.51 -8.72 4.93
N LEU A 96 -5.54 -8.85 4.10
CA LEU A 96 -5.54 -8.31 2.75
C LEU A 96 -5.35 -6.78 2.76
N VAL A 97 -6.08 -6.07 3.62
CA VAL A 97 -5.94 -4.61 3.77
C VAL A 97 -4.53 -4.23 4.23
N ASP A 98 -3.98 -4.93 5.21
CA ASP A 98 -2.63 -4.64 5.72
C ASP A 98 -1.54 -4.96 4.68
N GLY A 99 -1.73 -6.03 3.89
CA GLY A 99 -0.90 -6.35 2.73
C GLY A 99 -0.90 -5.23 1.68
N LEU A 100 -2.05 -4.59 1.43
CA LEU A 100 -2.12 -3.43 0.54
C LEU A 100 -1.39 -2.19 1.09
N LEU A 101 -1.20 -2.12 2.41
CA LEU A 101 -0.62 -0.98 3.10
C LEU A 101 0.88 -1.14 3.39
N VAL A 102 1.49 -2.23 2.96
CA VAL A 102 2.95 -2.41 3.02
C VAL A 102 3.64 -1.27 2.26
N GLY A 103 4.50 -0.51 2.94
CA GLY A 103 5.20 0.65 2.38
C GLY A 103 4.31 1.85 2.03
N ALA A 104 3.06 1.87 2.51
CA ALA A 104 2.14 2.97 2.31
C ALA A 104 2.56 4.21 3.14
N GLU A 105 2.36 5.39 2.56
CA GLU A 105 2.63 6.64 3.27
C GLU A 105 1.42 7.08 4.12
N PRO A 106 1.64 7.61 5.33
CA PRO A 106 0.53 8.13 6.13
C PRO A 106 -0.07 9.37 5.45
N VAL A 107 -1.38 9.33 5.22
CA VAL A 107 -2.16 10.43 4.66
C VAL A 107 -3.15 10.90 5.70
N TYR A 108 -3.01 12.15 6.16
CA TYR A 108 -3.93 12.76 7.12
C TYR A 108 -5.05 13.54 6.41
N VAL A 109 -4.77 14.07 5.23
CA VAL A 109 -5.72 14.78 4.37
C VAL A 109 -5.53 14.31 2.94
N ALA A 110 -6.61 13.83 2.31
CA ALA A 110 -6.58 13.36 0.93
C ALA A 110 -6.60 14.56 -0.06
N MET A 111 -5.45 15.25 -0.20
CA MET A 111 -5.20 16.32 -1.19
C MET A 111 -4.19 15.85 -2.26
N HIS A 112 -4.17 16.44 -3.45
CA HIS A 112 -3.15 16.16 -4.51
C HIS A 112 -3.21 14.73 -5.10
N ASP A 113 -4.28 14.41 -5.82
CA ASP A 113 -4.47 13.18 -6.63
C ASP A 113 -4.57 11.85 -5.86
N TRP A 114 -4.76 11.91 -4.54
CA TRP A 114 -5.17 10.74 -3.76
C TRP A 114 -6.63 10.36 -4.08
N CYS A 115 -6.83 9.10 -4.42
CA CYS A 115 -8.12 8.54 -4.77
C CYS A 115 -8.43 7.36 -3.81
N SER A 116 -9.70 7.15 -3.49
CA SER A 116 -10.13 5.88 -2.90
C SER A 116 -9.95 4.75 -3.92
N LEU A 117 -9.93 3.49 -3.45
CA LEU A 117 -9.88 2.32 -4.36
C LEU A 117 -10.99 2.35 -5.42
N SER A 118 -12.22 2.70 -5.05
CA SER A 118 -13.34 2.78 -6.00
C SER A 118 -13.14 3.86 -7.06
N GLU A 119 -12.66 5.04 -6.66
CA GLU A 119 -12.40 6.13 -7.61
C GLU A 119 -11.23 5.79 -8.53
N ALA A 120 -10.17 5.16 -8.00
CA ALA A 120 -9.05 4.70 -8.79
C ALA A 120 -9.46 3.61 -9.80
N ALA A 121 -10.22 2.60 -9.36
CA ALA A 121 -10.75 1.55 -10.23
C ALA A 121 -11.58 2.14 -11.39
N LYS A 122 -12.46 3.11 -11.08
CA LYS A 122 -13.26 3.82 -12.09
C LYS A 122 -12.39 4.59 -13.10
N ARG A 123 -11.41 5.37 -12.62
CA ARG A 123 -10.52 6.15 -13.49
C ARG A 123 -9.67 5.29 -14.41
N LEU A 124 -9.17 4.17 -13.89
CA LEU A 124 -8.32 3.23 -14.61
C LEU A 124 -9.11 2.20 -15.43
N ARG A 125 -10.45 2.22 -15.33
CA ARG A 125 -11.34 1.23 -15.96
C ARG A 125 -11.00 -0.21 -15.57
N LEU A 126 -10.64 -0.41 -14.29
CA LEU A 126 -10.35 -1.70 -13.70
C LEU A 126 -11.49 -2.13 -12.78
N SER A 127 -11.66 -3.44 -12.58
CA SER A 127 -12.43 -3.95 -11.44
C SER A 127 -11.68 -3.72 -10.13
N LEU A 128 -12.39 -3.74 -9.00
CA LEU A 128 -11.72 -3.63 -7.70
C LEU A 128 -10.69 -4.76 -7.46
N PRO A 129 -10.99 -6.04 -7.78
CA PRO A 129 -10.00 -7.11 -7.67
C PRO A 129 -8.76 -6.90 -8.55
N GLN A 130 -8.92 -6.42 -9.78
CA GLN A 130 -7.80 -6.09 -10.66
C GLN A 130 -6.92 -4.98 -10.05
N LEU A 131 -7.54 -3.94 -9.51
CA LEU A 131 -6.83 -2.85 -8.84
C LEU A 131 -6.03 -3.38 -7.63
N ILE A 132 -6.65 -4.21 -6.77
CA ILE A 132 -6.00 -4.84 -5.62
C ILE A 132 -4.80 -5.68 -6.05
N GLY A 133 -4.97 -6.53 -7.06
CA GLY A 133 -3.88 -7.33 -7.60
C GLY A 133 -2.74 -6.48 -8.17
N ASP A 134 -3.05 -5.32 -8.75
CA ASP A 134 -2.04 -4.39 -9.26
C ASP A 134 -1.30 -3.65 -8.14
N ILE A 135 -1.97 -3.35 -7.02
CA ILE A 135 -1.33 -2.83 -5.80
C ILE A 135 -0.39 -3.88 -5.20
N GLN A 136 -0.85 -5.11 -5.02
CA GLN A 136 -0.03 -6.21 -4.47
C GLN A 136 1.21 -6.50 -5.34
N ARG A 137 1.08 -6.40 -6.66
CA ARG A 137 2.21 -6.50 -7.59
C ARG A 137 3.09 -5.25 -7.64
N GLY A 138 2.81 -4.23 -6.83
CA GLY A 138 3.54 -2.96 -6.74
C GLY A 138 3.55 -2.17 -8.04
N ARG A 139 2.47 -2.24 -8.84
CA ARG A 139 2.33 -1.46 -10.08
C ARG A 139 2.02 0.02 -9.83
N PHE A 140 1.58 0.36 -8.63
CA PHE A 140 1.38 1.75 -8.21
C PHE A 140 2.58 2.27 -7.44
N LEU A 141 3.05 3.46 -7.82
CA LEU A 141 4.20 4.08 -7.15
C LEU A 141 3.88 4.55 -5.73
N ARG A 142 2.62 4.90 -5.47
CA ARG A 142 2.22 5.52 -4.20
C ARG A 142 0.89 4.96 -3.72
N ILE A 143 0.98 4.25 -2.61
CA ILE A 143 -0.15 3.85 -1.78
C ILE A 143 -0.11 4.67 -0.50
N GLY A 144 -1.27 5.11 -0.04
CA GLY A 144 -1.43 5.90 1.17
C GLY A 144 -2.31 5.18 2.18
N LYS A 145 -1.94 5.25 3.46
CA LYS A 145 -2.81 4.91 4.59
C LYS A 145 -3.56 6.16 5.00
N TYR A 146 -4.87 6.22 4.73
CA TYR A 146 -5.72 7.29 5.21
C TYR A 146 -5.99 7.12 6.70
N VAL A 147 -5.24 7.85 7.53
CA VAL A 147 -5.21 7.69 8.98
C VAL A 147 -6.61 7.77 9.65
N PRO A 148 -7.52 8.66 9.23
CA PRO A 148 -8.85 8.75 9.83
C PRO A 148 -9.82 7.61 9.47
N LYS A 149 -9.42 6.65 8.63
CA LYS A 149 -10.29 5.57 8.12
C LYS A 149 -9.71 4.18 8.41
N THR A 150 -10.57 3.16 8.41
CA THR A 150 -10.23 1.75 8.62
C THR A 150 -10.67 0.90 7.43
N GLY A 151 -10.29 -0.39 7.43
CA GLY A 151 -10.62 -1.33 6.35
C GLY A 151 -10.18 -0.85 4.96
N PHE A 152 -10.94 -1.20 3.93
CA PHE A 152 -10.63 -0.81 2.55
C PHE A 152 -10.72 0.70 2.32
N ALA A 153 -11.54 1.43 3.09
CA ALA A 153 -11.63 2.89 3.02
C ALA A 153 -10.35 3.60 3.50
N SER A 154 -9.45 2.87 4.17
CA SER A 154 -8.16 3.39 4.61
C SER A 154 -7.06 3.31 3.55
N VAL A 155 -7.31 2.65 2.42
CA VAL A 155 -6.34 2.50 1.33
C VAL A 155 -6.59 3.58 0.28
N LEU A 156 -5.57 4.40 0.02
CA LEU A 156 -5.58 5.41 -1.03
C LEU A 156 -4.54 5.09 -2.10
N VAL A 157 -4.87 5.40 -3.35
CA VAL A 157 -3.95 5.29 -4.48
C VAL A 157 -3.70 6.70 -5.03
N ASN A 158 -2.44 7.08 -5.19
CA ASN A 158 -2.12 8.35 -5.85
C ASN A 158 -1.95 8.14 -7.35
N LEU A 159 -2.81 8.77 -8.14
CA LEU A 159 -2.77 8.67 -9.61
C LEU A 159 -2.06 9.86 -10.27
N GLY A 160 -1.52 10.80 -9.50
CA GLY A 160 -0.84 11.99 -10.05
C GLY A 160 0.40 11.65 -10.89
N HIS A 161 1.00 10.48 -10.66
CA HIS A 161 2.12 9.99 -11.46
C HIS A 161 1.72 9.39 -12.81
N LEU A 162 0.43 9.19 -13.09
CA LEU A 162 -0.03 8.67 -14.38
C LEU A 162 -0.23 9.80 -15.39
N GLY A 163 -0.59 11.01 -14.95
CA GLY A 163 -1.02 12.09 -15.85
C GLY A 163 -2.28 11.69 -16.64
N GLN A 164 -2.81 12.59 -17.48
CA GLN A 164 -3.66 12.14 -18.59
C GLN A 164 -2.81 11.38 -19.63
N GLU A 165 -3.42 10.58 -20.51
CA GLU A 165 -2.70 10.07 -21.70
C GLU A 165 -2.03 11.26 -22.41
N ASP A 166 -0.75 11.10 -22.76
CA ASP A 166 0.14 12.13 -23.33
C ASP A 166 0.59 13.30 -22.41
N GLU A 167 0.17 13.34 -21.15
CA GLU A 167 0.61 14.40 -20.24
C GLU A 167 1.95 14.07 -19.57
N ALA A 168 2.98 14.89 -19.88
CA ALA A 168 4.28 14.77 -19.25
C ALA A 168 4.26 15.32 -17.81
N ILE A 169 4.59 14.48 -16.83
CA ILE A 169 4.65 14.86 -15.41
C ILE A 169 6.01 15.46 -15.06
N SER A 170 6.08 16.20 -13.96
CA SER A 170 7.38 16.68 -13.44
C SER A 170 8.22 15.51 -12.94
N MET A 171 9.54 15.64 -13.08
CA MET A 171 10.50 14.70 -12.50
C MET A 171 10.38 14.62 -10.97
N GLU A 172 9.95 15.70 -10.33
CA GLU A 172 9.64 15.74 -8.90
C GLU A 172 8.48 14.82 -8.53
N ALA A 173 7.37 14.89 -9.27
CA ALA A 173 6.21 14.02 -9.03
C ALA A 173 6.58 12.53 -9.22
N PHE A 174 7.40 12.22 -10.23
CA PHE A 174 7.88 10.85 -10.44
C PHE A 174 8.84 10.39 -9.34
N ALA A 175 9.80 11.23 -8.93
CA ALA A 175 10.74 10.93 -7.85
C ALA A 175 10.02 10.66 -6.52
N ALA A 176 9.04 11.49 -6.18
CA ALA A 176 8.21 11.28 -4.99
C ALA A 176 7.51 9.92 -5.02
N GLY A 177 7.03 9.50 -6.19
CA GLY A 177 6.47 8.16 -6.38
C GLY A 177 7.46 7.05 -6.06
N LEU A 178 8.69 7.18 -6.55
CA LEU A 178 9.75 6.21 -6.32
C LEU A 178 10.32 6.23 -4.90
N GLY A 179 9.91 7.17 -4.04
CA GLY A 179 10.51 7.37 -2.71
C GLY A 179 11.90 8.04 -2.76
N LEU A 180 12.14 8.85 -3.79
CA LEU A 180 13.43 9.48 -4.08
C LEU A 180 13.34 11.00 -3.98
N ARG A 181 14.50 11.63 -3.75
CA ARG A 181 14.64 13.07 -3.94
C ARG A 181 14.71 13.38 -5.44
N THR A 182 14.13 14.50 -5.87
CA THR A 182 14.20 14.95 -7.27
C THR A 182 15.63 15.03 -7.79
N THR A 183 16.57 15.53 -6.98
CA THR A 183 17.99 15.66 -7.34
C THR A 183 18.68 14.31 -7.56
N GLU A 184 18.27 13.29 -6.81
CA GLU A 184 18.74 11.92 -6.95
C GLU A 184 18.26 11.33 -8.29
N LEU A 185 16.97 11.47 -8.59
CA LEU A 185 16.40 10.99 -9.85
C LEU A 185 16.99 11.71 -11.07
N VAL A 186 17.15 13.04 -11.02
CA VAL A 186 17.82 13.82 -12.08
C VAL A 186 19.25 13.31 -12.30
N THR A 187 19.98 13.04 -11.21
CA THR A 187 21.36 12.53 -11.29
C THR A 187 21.39 11.14 -11.91
N PHE A 188 20.45 10.27 -11.54
CA PHE A 188 20.30 8.94 -12.11
C PHE A 188 20.02 8.99 -13.61
N TYR A 189 19.02 9.76 -14.04
CA TYR A 189 18.67 9.91 -15.46
C TYR A 189 19.86 10.41 -16.28
N ARG A 190 20.59 11.41 -15.78
CA ARG A 190 21.79 11.94 -16.44
C ARG A 190 22.94 10.93 -16.51
N ARG A 191 23.16 10.12 -15.47
CA ARG A 191 24.30 9.18 -15.41
C ARG A 191 24.07 7.91 -16.24
N ASN A 192 22.82 7.62 -16.58
CA ASN A 192 22.41 6.44 -17.33
C ASN A 192 21.77 6.81 -18.68
N ASP A 193 22.02 8.04 -19.16
CA ASP A 193 21.56 8.56 -20.46
C ASP A 193 20.06 8.32 -20.77
N LEU A 194 19.22 8.43 -19.73
CA LEU A 194 17.79 8.21 -19.87
C LEU A 194 17.07 9.45 -20.43
N PRO A 195 16.13 9.26 -21.37
CA PRO A 195 15.42 10.37 -21.99
C PRO A 195 14.55 11.11 -20.97
N HIS A 196 14.60 12.44 -21.04
CA HIS A 196 13.67 13.33 -20.35
C HIS A 196 13.64 14.68 -21.08
N ARG A 197 12.51 15.38 -21.01
CA ARG A 197 12.34 16.68 -21.67
C ARG A 197 12.58 17.81 -20.68
N ARG A 198 13.42 18.80 -21.04
CA ARG A 198 13.52 20.06 -20.29
C ARG A 198 12.54 21.07 -20.88
N VAL A 199 11.65 21.61 -20.05
CA VAL A 199 10.66 22.63 -20.42
C VAL A 199 10.84 23.87 -19.56
N LYS A 200 10.37 25.03 -20.03
CA LYS A 200 10.33 26.24 -19.20
C LYS A 200 9.16 26.15 -18.24
N GLY A 201 9.44 26.27 -16.94
CA GLY A 201 8.44 26.21 -15.88
C GLY A 201 7.62 27.50 -15.77
N PRO A 202 6.52 27.48 -15.00
CA PRO A 202 5.62 28.63 -14.84
C PRO A 202 6.30 29.88 -14.30
N ARG A 203 7.37 29.70 -13.49
CA ARG A 203 8.19 30.76 -12.91
C ARG A 203 9.49 31.03 -13.69
N GLY A 204 9.57 30.59 -14.94
CA GLY A 204 10.70 30.86 -15.85
C GLY A 204 11.93 29.96 -15.72
N GLY A 205 12.05 29.14 -14.68
CA GLY A 205 13.14 28.16 -14.51
C GLY A 205 12.94 26.88 -15.32
N ALA A 206 14.03 26.18 -15.67
CA ALA A 206 13.95 24.91 -16.40
C ALA A 206 13.39 23.79 -15.50
N GLN A 207 12.39 23.06 -15.98
CA GLN A 207 11.80 21.89 -15.34
C GLN A 207 12.01 20.65 -16.21
N SER A 208 12.49 19.56 -15.61
CA SER A 208 12.53 18.26 -16.27
C SER A 208 11.16 17.60 -16.16
N ARG A 209 10.64 17.15 -17.31
CA ARG A 209 9.39 16.42 -17.43
C ARG A 209 9.62 15.06 -18.10
N LEU A 210 8.80 14.11 -17.71
CA LEU A 210 8.83 12.73 -18.17
C LEU A 210 7.52 12.40 -18.88
N SER A 211 7.62 11.93 -20.12
CA SER A 211 6.49 11.37 -20.85
C SER A 211 6.09 10.01 -20.29
N THR A 212 4.94 9.49 -20.72
CA THR A 212 4.54 8.10 -20.43
C THR A 212 5.59 7.09 -20.90
N GLY A 213 6.17 7.30 -22.09
CA GLY A 213 7.25 6.46 -22.62
C GLY A 213 8.48 6.46 -21.73
N ASP A 214 8.95 7.64 -21.28
CA ASP A 214 10.14 7.76 -20.41
C ASP A 214 9.93 7.04 -19.06
N ARG A 215 8.73 7.16 -18.48
CA ARG A 215 8.36 6.49 -17.24
C ARG A 215 8.30 4.97 -17.43
N LYS A 216 7.68 4.51 -18.51
CA LYS A 216 7.57 3.08 -18.82
C LYS A 216 8.95 2.45 -19.04
N ALA A 217 9.80 3.08 -19.83
CA ALA A 217 11.16 2.63 -20.06
C ALA A 217 11.98 2.54 -18.75
N PHE A 218 11.79 3.50 -17.83
CA PHE A 218 12.38 3.42 -16.49
C PHE A 218 11.85 2.19 -15.73
N LEU A 219 10.53 2.04 -15.64
CA LEU A 219 9.89 1.01 -14.82
C LEU A 219 10.09 -0.42 -15.38
N GLU A 220 10.38 -0.56 -16.67
CA GLU A 220 10.72 -1.83 -17.32
C GLU A 220 12.11 -2.34 -16.91
N ASN A 221 13.08 -1.43 -16.73
CA ASN A 221 14.48 -1.81 -16.47
C ASN A 221 14.88 -1.62 -15.01
N TYR A 222 14.22 -0.71 -14.30
CA TYR A 222 14.63 -0.27 -12.97
C TYR A 222 13.49 -0.34 -11.96
N ILE A 223 13.87 -0.55 -10.70
CA ILE A 223 12.97 -0.54 -9.57
C ILE A 223 13.60 0.25 -8.42
N SER A 224 12.80 1.10 -7.76
CA SER A 224 13.30 1.79 -6.56
C SER A 224 13.29 0.85 -5.37
N PHE A 225 14.14 1.12 -4.38
CA PHE A 225 14.20 0.39 -3.11
C PHE A 225 12.82 0.28 -2.45
N ARG A 226 12.06 1.38 -2.46
CA ARG A 226 10.68 1.40 -1.95
C ARG A 226 9.80 0.40 -2.70
N SER A 227 9.76 0.49 -4.04
CA SER A 227 8.93 -0.40 -4.86
C SER A 227 9.37 -1.87 -4.75
N LEU A 228 10.67 -2.13 -4.59
CA LEU A 228 11.20 -3.47 -4.37
C LEU A 228 10.72 -4.05 -3.04
N GLY A 229 10.82 -3.30 -1.94
CA GLY A 229 10.33 -3.76 -0.63
C GLY A 229 8.83 -4.03 -0.60
N VAL A 230 8.04 -3.16 -1.24
CA VAL A 230 6.60 -3.38 -1.37
C VAL A 230 6.31 -4.67 -2.14
N ARG A 231 6.96 -4.88 -3.28
CA ARG A 231 6.72 -6.07 -4.13
C ARG A 231 7.22 -7.36 -3.50
N ALA A 232 8.30 -7.30 -2.75
CA ALA A 232 8.84 -8.44 -2.03
C ALA A 232 8.12 -8.71 -0.69
N GLY A 233 7.22 -7.82 -0.26
CA GLY A 233 6.59 -7.89 1.07
C GLY A 233 7.59 -7.74 2.23
N LEU A 234 8.72 -7.06 2.01
CA LEU A 234 9.82 -6.96 2.97
C LEU A 234 9.85 -5.60 3.65
N ALA A 235 10.11 -5.62 4.96
CA ALA A 235 10.50 -4.43 5.71
C ALA A 235 11.86 -3.89 5.21
N TRP A 236 12.13 -2.61 5.46
CA TRP A 236 13.30 -1.92 4.89
C TRP A 236 14.63 -2.50 5.38
N ASP A 237 14.74 -2.78 6.66
CA ASP A 237 15.92 -3.41 7.27
C ASP A 237 16.15 -4.82 6.72
N VAL A 238 15.10 -5.62 6.62
CA VAL A 238 15.15 -6.97 6.04
C VAL A 238 15.57 -6.93 4.57
N LEU A 239 15.00 -6.01 3.78
CA LEU A 239 15.39 -5.84 2.38
C LEU A 239 16.84 -5.38 2.24
N THR A 240 17.30 -4.48 3.11
CA THR A 240 18.69 -4.00 3.11
C THR A 240 19.65 -5.14 3.37
N ALA A 241 19.43 -5.90 4.45
CA ALA A 241 20.26 -7.05 4.80
C ALA A 241 20.30 -8.08 3.67
N ARG A 242 19.14 -8.39 3.08
CA ARG A 242 19.06 -9.34 1.96
C ARG A 242 19.85 -8.88 0.75
N LEU A 243 19.73 -7.61 0.35
CA LEU A 243 20.49 -7.07 -0.79
C LEU A 243 22.01 -7.09 -0.52
N GLU A 244 22.44 -6.84 0.71
CA GLU A 244 23.84 -6.91 1.13
C GLU A 244 24.38 -8.34 1.11
N ASP A 245 23.65 -9.29 1.70
CA ASP A 245 24.01 -10.71 1.75
C ASP A 245 24.14 -11.31 0.35
N GLU A 246 23.29 -10.88 -0.57
CA GLU A 246 23.28 -11.33 -1.97
C GLU A 246 24.23 -10.51 -2.88
N GLY A 247 24.95 -9.54 -2.31
CA GLY A 247 25.94 -8.73 -3.02
C GLY A 247 25.34 -7.83 -4.12
N ILE A 248 24.05 -7.52 -4.04
CA ILE A 248 23.36 -6.70 -5.04
C ILE A 248 23.59 -5.22 -4.74
N ALA A 249 24.34 -4.57 -5.63
CA ALA A 249 24.57 -3.13 -5.57
C ALA A 249 23.48 -2.33 -6.31
N PRO A 250 23.16 -1.11 -5.84
CA PRO A 250 22.36 -0.15 -6.61
C PRO A 250 23.03 0.22 -7.93
N VAL A 251 22.22 0.60 -8.91
CA VAL A 251 22.69 1.12 -10.21
C VAL A 251 23.36 2.47 -10.01
N LYS A 252 24.49 2.68 -10.71
CA LYS A 252 25.27 3.91 -10.64
C LYS A 252 24.39 5.14 -10.84
N GLY A 253 24.46 6.08 -9.89
CA GLY A 253 23.71 7.34 -9.95
C GLY A 253 22.54 7.43 -8.97
N SER A 254 22.21 6.34 -8.27
CA SER A 254 21.34 6.37 -7.09
C SER A 254 21.78 5.26 -6.11
N ALA A 255 21.56 5.47 -4.82
CA ALA A 255 21.77 4.43 -3.81
C ALA A 255 20.50 3.58 -3.57
N ARG A 256 19.43 3.87 -4.33
CA ARG A 256 18.07 3.38 -4.07
C ARG A 256 17.36 2.94 -5.35
N ILE A 257 18.07 2.81 -6.47
CA ILE A 257 17.54 2.28 -7.71
C ILE A 257 18.35 1.05 -8.07
N TYR A 258 17.65 -0.04 -8.34
CA TYR A 258 18.22 -1.34 -8.67
C TYR A 258 17.80 -1.74 -10.08
N ASP A 259 18.66 -2.52 -10.72
CA ASP A 259 18.35 -3.17 -11.98
C ASP A 259 17.32 -4.28 -11.72
N ARG A 260 16.23 -4.31 -12.49
CA ARG A 260 15.15 -5.28 -12.28
C ARG A 260 15.58 -6.71 -12.57
N ALA A 261 16.51 -6.93 -13.49
CA ALA A 261 17.03 -8.26 -13.76
C ALA A 261 17.87 -8.76 -12.58
N ALA A 262 18.65 -7.87 -11.95
CA ALA A 262 19.46 -8.22 -10.79
C ALA A 262 18.61 -8.63 -9.57
N VAL A 263 17.43 -8.04 -9.38
CA VAL A 263 16.54 -8.34 -8.24
C VAL A 263 15.33 -9.20 -8.63
N ALA A 264 15.33 -9.82 -9.81
CA ALA A 264 14.18 -10.56 -10.33
C ALA A 264 13.71 -11.68 -9.40
N TYR A 265 14.65 -12.45 -8.84
CA TYR A 265 14.37 -13.55 -7.92
C TYR A 265 13.85 -13.09 -6.54
N ILE A 266 14.04 -11.82 -6.17
CA ILE A 266 13.44 -11.24 -4.94
C ILE A 266 11.95 -10.92 -5.17
N LEU A 267 11.54 -10.80 -6.44
CA LEU A 267 10.20 -10.44 -6.86
C LEU A 267 9.31 -11.64 -7.20
N GLU A 268 9.86 -12.86 -7.15
CA GLU A 268 9.17 -14.15 -7.32
C GLU A 268 8.63 -14.66 -5.98
#